data_AF-A0AAE3GLG8-F1
#
_entry.id   AF-A0AAE3GLG8-F1
#
_cell.length_a   1.000
_cell.length_b   1.000
_cell.length_c   1.000
_cell.angle_alpha   90.00
_cell.angle_beta   90.00
_cell.angle_gamma   90.00
#
_symmetry.space_group_name_H-M   'P 1'
#
loop_
_entity.id
_entity.type
_entity.pdbx_description
1 polymer ?
#
loop_
_entity_poly.entity_id
_entity_poly.type
_entity_poly.pdbx_seq_one_letter_code
_entity_poly.pdbx_strand_id
1 'polypeptide(L)'
;MAELNSWRVLTESDREEVVLAVDYAATGRPEAAFTDLAAHLDGGYEIWETVQPPLGGETGMTGADYVARWADEVRGTGRPVRAVFGFCAGGVFAGALADRVAAWQPSAPRLVLFDPEAPTEATLYYQFHKVVDSLSTLLDPEQAAAAQQAGQHAWQSGQGVAEVGAELVGIFERVGRDAFARAGLDAEYGEEWVATYRSFVSYLVAASHLGRTPAWATATAVSSATPTSGLNAVDPAARAGAVAEEVRFAVTHADLLGHPEVARTVAGLLG
;
A
#
# COMPACT_ATOMS: atom_id res chain seq x y z
N MET A 1 20.87 -18.67 2.47
CA MET A 1 20.32 -17.48 1.79
C MET A 1 20.70 -16.26 2.61
N ALA A 2 20.98 -15.12 1.99
CA ALA A 2 21.14 -13.87 2.75
C ALA A 2 19.83 -13.57 3.48
N GLU A 3 19.92 -13.06 4.70
CA GLU A 3 18.74 -12.64 5.47
C GLU A 3 18.09 -11.44 4.77
N LEU A 4 16.79 -11.54 4.47
CA LEU A 4 16.01 -10.47 3.83
C LEU A 4 15.55 -9.47 4.89
N ASN A 5 15.77 -8.18 4.65
CA ASN A 5 15.48 -7.08 5.58
C ASN A 5 14.38 -6.15 5.09
N SER A 6 14.12 -6.13 3.79
CA SER A 6 13.08 -5.32 3.15
C SER A 6 11.99 -6.17 2.50
N TRP A 7 12.07 -7.49 2.68
CA TRP A 7 11.12 -8.49 2.18
C TRP A 7 10.80 -9.55 3.23
N ARG A 8 9.52 -9.92 3.31
CA ARG A 8 9.03 -11.06 4.08
C ARG A 8 8.54 -12.14 3.13
N VAL A 9 8.99 -13.37 3.32
CA VAL A 9 8.49 -14.52 2.55
C VAL A 9 7.10 -14.92 3.05
N LEU A 10 6.10 -14.90 2.17
CA LEU A 10 4.73 -15.33 2.47
C LEU A 10 4.53 -16.82 2.17
N THR A 11 5.12 -17.30 1.08
CA THR A 11 5.08 -18.70 0.65
C THR A 11 6.46 -19.11 0.15
N GLU A 12 6.89 -20.34 0.47
CA GLU A 12 8.13 -20.92 -0.06
C GLU A 12 7.83 -21.77 -1.31
N SER A 13 8.81 -21.87 -2.21
CA SER A 13 8.72 -22.71 -3.41
C SER A 13 10.10 -23.20 -3.87
N ASP A 14 10.12 -24.34 -4.55
CA ASP A 14 11.30 -24.83 -5.27
C ASP A 14 11.55 -24.11 -6.61
N ARG A 15 10.65 -23.19 -7.02
CA ARG A 15 10.83 -22.38 -8.22
C ARG A 15 11.98 -21.38 -8.05
N GLU A 16 12.78 -21.22 -9.10
CA GLU A 16 13.87 -20.25 -9.11
C GLU A 16 13.36 -18.79 -9.07
N GLU A 17 12.24 -18.54 -9.76
CA GLU A 17 11.64 -17.21 -9.89
C GLU A 17 10.78 -16.82 -8.67
N VAL A 18 10.76 -15.54 -8.34
CA VAL A 18 9.97 -14.98 -7.24
C VAL A 18 8.88 -14.03 -7.73
N VAL A 19 7.76 -13.97 -7.01
CA VAL A 19 6.74 -12.93 -7.14
C VAL A 19 6.91 -11.92 -6.02
N LEU A 20 7.01 -10.65 -6.39
CA LEU A 20 7.14 -9.55 -5.42
C LEU A 20 5.76 -8.93 -5.19
N ALA A 21 5.39 -8.66 -3.95
CA ALA A 21 4.12 -8.07 -3.57
C ALA A 21 4.36 -6.78 -2.76
N VAL A 22 3.80 -5.67 -3.25
CA VAL A 22 4.01 -4.34 -2.68
C VAL A 22 2.74 -3.86 -2.01
N ASP A 23 2.82 -3.72 -0.68
CA ASP A 23 1.74 -3.29 0.19
C ASP A 23 2.30 -2.64 1.46
N TYR A 24 1.48 -1.83 2.13
CA TYR A 24 1.71 -1.43 3.51
C TYR A 24 1.02 -2.43 4.44
N ALA A 25 1.77 -3.46 4.86
CA ALA A 25 1.30 -4.46 5.79
C ALA A 25 1.05 -3.83 7.18
N ALA A 26 -0.22 -3.65 7.53
CA ALA A 26 -0.65 -3.18 8.85
C ALA A 26 -1.50 -4.26 9.54
N THR A 27 -1.12 -4.65 10.75
CA THR A 27 -1.89 -5.62 11.54
C THR A 27 -3.24 -5.02 11.95
N GLY A 28 -4.31 -5.81 11.80
CA GLY A 28 -5.66 -5.40 12.22
C GLY A 28 -6.41 -4.50 11.22
N ARG A 29 -5.86 -4.28 10.02
CA ARG A 29 -6.61 -3.61 8.95
C ARG A 29 -7.80 -4.48 8.49
N PRO A 30 -8.92 -3.87 8.06
CA PRO A 30 -10.10 -4.62 7.61
C PRO A 30 -9.92 -5.23 6.22
N GLU A 31 -9.00 -4.74 5.40
CA GLU A 31 -8.73 -5.26 4.06
C GLU A 31 -7.87 -6.52 4.08
N ALA A 32 -8.27 -7.53 3.30
CA ALA A 32 -7.45 -8.72 3.02
C ALA A 32 -6.05 -8.33 2.53
N ALA A 33 -5.07 -9.18 2.81
CA ALA A 33 -3.65 -8.97 2.49
C ALA A 33 -3.15 -9.98 1.45
N PHE A 34 -1.91 -9.80 0.99
CA PHE A 34 -1.29 -10.75 0.07
C PHE A 34 -1.11 -12.13 0.68
N THR A 35 -1.09 -12.27 2.02
CA THR A 35 -1.17 -13.58 2.69
C THR A 35 -2.47 -14.32 2.35
N ASP A 36 -3.60 -13.61 2.27
CA ASP A 36 -4.90 -14.19 1.91
C ASP A 36 -4.93 -14.59 0.43
N LEU A 37 -4.34 -13.77 -0.45
CA LEU A 37 -4.18 -14.12 -1.86
C LEU A 37 -3.30 -15.37 -2.01
N ALA A 38 -2.16 -15.40 -1.32
CA ALA A 38 -1.20 -16.49 -1.35
C ALA A 38 -1.81 -17.81 -0.87
N ALA A 39 -2.71 -17.78 0.12
CA ALA A 39 -3.42 -18.96 0.62
C ALA A 39 -4.35 -19.59 -0.44
N HIS A 40 -4.75 -18.83 -1.46
CA HIS A 40 -5.59 -19.29 -2.56
C HIS A 40 -4.85 -19.41 -3.91
N LEU A 41 -3.59 -18.99 -3.98
CA LEU A 41 -2.82 -18.96 -5.21
C LEU A 41 -2.24 -20.34 -5.52
N ASP A 42 -2.92 -21.09 -6.37
CA ASP A 42 -2.40 -22.34 -6.92
C ASP A 42 -1.16 -22.08 -7.80
N GLY A 43 -0.25 -23.06 -7.85
CA GLY A 43 0.92 -23.03 -8.74
C GLY A 43 2.27 -23.03 -8.04
N GLY A 44 2.30 -22.93 -6.71
CA GLY A 44 3.53 -23.03 -5.91
C GLY A 44 4.50 -21.90 -6.26
N TYR A 45 4.04 -20.66 -6.25
CA TYR A 45 4.92 -19.49 -6.40
C TYR A 45 5.46 -19.09 -5.04
N GLU A 46 6.75 -18.74 -4.99
CA GLU A 46 7.30 -18.04 -3.84
C GLU A 46 6.94 -16.56 -3.95
N ILE A 47 6.34 -16.04 -2.88
CA ILE A 47 5.85 -14.66 -2.81
C ILE A 47 6.58 -13.93 -1.70
N TRP A 48 7.19 -12.81 -2.03
CA TRP A 48 7.83 -11.90 -1.09
C TRP A 48 7.03 -10.62 -0.99
N GLU A 49 6.67 -10.22 0.23
CA GLU A 49 5.97 -8.97 0.50
C GLU A 49 6.90 -7.91 1.07
N THR A 50 6.73 -6.66 0.64
CA THR A 50 7.54 -5.54 1.10
C THR A 50 7.44 -5.33 2.61
N VAL A 51 8.60 -5.20 3.26
CA VAL A 51 8.72 -4.74 4.65
C VAL A 51 9.06 -3.26 4.64
N GLN A 52 8.31 -2.49 5.42
CA GLN A 52 8.52 -1.05 5.57
C GLN A 52 9.86 -0.77 6.29
N PRO A 53 10.48 0.40 6.09
CA PRO A 53 11.59 0.83 6.94
C PRO A 53 11.21 0.71 8.42
N PRO A 54 12.16 0.37 9.32
CA PRO A 54 11.91 0.44 10.76
C PRO A 54 11.37 1.82 11.13
N LEU A 55 10.46 1.89 12.12
CA LEU A 55 9.79 3.13 12.50
C LEU A 55 10.80 4.28 12.72
N GLY A 56 10.56 5.41 12.06
CA GLY A 56 11.43 6.58 12.04
C GLY A 56 12.50 6.54 10.94
N GLY A 57 12.85 5.34 10.43
CA GLY A 57 13.79 5.13 9.33
C GLY A 57 13.25 5.60 7.97
N GLU A 58 11.93 5.77 7.85
CA GLU A 58 11.30 6.37 6.67
C GLU A 58 11.46 7.89 6.58
N THR A 59 11.92 8.54 7.65
CA THR A 59 12.00 10.00 7.71
C THR A 59 12.92 10.53 6.61
N GLY A 60 12.34 11.31 5.70
CA GLY A 60 13.06 11.89 4.55
C GLY A 60 13.24 10.95 3.36
N MET A 61 12.75 9.72 3.42
CA MET A 61 12.74 8.81 2.27
C MET A 61 11.74 9.29 1.21
N THR A 62 12.21 9.36 -0.03
CA THR A 62 11.38 9.57 -1.21
C THR A 62 10.85 8.24 -1.73
N GLY A 63 9.87 8.27 -2.65
CA GLY A 63 9.39 7.05 -3.29
C GLY A 63 10.49 6.28 -4.04
N ALA A 64 11.50 6.98 -4.58
CA ALA A 64 12.66 6.36 -5.21
C ALA A 64 13.54 5.62 -4.20
N ASP A 65 13.67 6.13 -2.97
CA ASP A 65 14.47 5.48 -1.91
C ASP A 65 13.82 4.17 -1.45
N TYR A 66 12.49 4.14 -1.33
CA TYR A 66 11.73 2.92 -1.08
C TYR A 66 11.95 1.88 -2.19
N VAL A 67 11.79 2.28 -3.45
CA VAL A 67 11.99 1.39 -4.60
C VAL A 67 13.43 0.88 -4.67
N ALA A 68 14.43 1.74 -4.44
CA ALA A 68 15.83 1.35 -4.43
C ALA A 68 16.13 0.33 -3.33
N ARG A 69 15.66 0.56 -2.11
CA ARG A 69 15.79 -0.37 -0.97
C ARG A 69 15.30 -1.77 -1.35
N TRP A 70 14.09 -1.87 -1.89
CA TRP A 70 13.49 -3.15 -2.25
C TRP A 70 14.16 -3.81 -3.47
N ALA A 71 14.44 -3.02 -4.52
CA ALA A 71 15.04 -3.49 -5.76
C ALA A 71 16.47 -4.01 -5.57
N ASP A 72 17.28 -3.30 -4.80
CA ASP A 72 18.70 -3.63 -4.62
C ASP A 72 18.86 -4.93 -3.80
N GLU A 73 17.99 -5.18 -2.81
CA GLU A 73 17.99 -6.45 -2.08
C GLU A 73 17.58 -7.63 -2.96
N VAL A 74 16.51 -7.51 -3.75
CA VAL A 74 16.10 -8.55 -4.72
C VAL A 74 17.22 -8.82 -5.71
N ARG A 75 17.82 -7.78 -6.28
CA ARG A 75 18.95 -7.91 -7.21
C ARG A 75 20.14 -8.62 -6.56
N GLY A 76 20.42 -8.33 -5.29
CA GLY A 76 21.48 -8.99 -4.51
C GLY A 76 21.26 -10.49 -4.33
N THR A 77 20.01 -10.97 -4.38
CA THR A 77 19.70 -12.41 -4.31
C THR A 77 20.01 -13.16 -5.60
N GLY A 78 20.11 -12.45 -6.74
CA GLY A 78 20.28 -13.04 -8.06
C GLY A 78 19.05 -13.80 -8.59
N ARG A 79 17.93 -13.80 -7.86
CA ARG A 79 16.71 -14.50 -8.29
C ARG A 79 15.95 -13.73 -9.37
N PRO A 80 15.48 -14.40 -10.44
CA PRO A 80 14.63 -13.76 -11.42
C PRO A 80 13.27 -13.37 -10.81
N VAL A 81 12.74 -12.21 -11.20
CA VAL A 81 11.40 -11.77 -10.78
C VAL A 81 10.39 -12.14 -11.86
N ARG A 82 9.44 -13.00 -11.51
CA ARG A 82 8.37 -13.43 -12.41
C ARG A 82 7.32 -12.33 -12.60
N ALA A 83 6.90 -11.75 -11.49
CA ALA A 83 5.86 -10.75 -11.44
C ALA A 83 6.04 -9.80 -10.25
N VAL A 84 5.47 -8.61 -10.39
CA VAL A 84 5.33 -7.61 -9.33
C VAL A 84 3.85 -7.32 -9.15
N PHE A 85 3.38 -7.47 -7.92
CA PHE A 85 2.02 -7.17 -7.47
C PHE A 85 2.02 -5.87 -6.69
N GLY A 86 0.97 -5.08 -6.81
CA GLY A 86 0.77 -3.88 -5.99
C GLY A 86 -0.69 -3.73 -5.59
N PHE A 87 -0.96 -3.47 -4.31
CA PHE A 87 -2.31 -3.24 -3.80
C PHE A 87 -2.51 -1.78 -3.40
N CYS A 88 -3.62 -1.16 -3.81
CA CYS A 88 -3.95 0.23 -3.47
C CYS A 88 -2.79 1.19 -3.83
N ALA A 89 -2.29 1.97 -2.88
CA ALA A 89 -1.13 2.84 -3.04
C ALA A 89 0.18 2.08 -3.34
N GLY A 90 0.26 0.78 -3.02
CA GLY A 90 1.36 -0.09 -3.45
C GLY A 90 1.49 -0.21 -4.97
N GLY A 91 0.44 0.10 -5.74
CA GLY A 91 0.46 0.02 -7.20
C GLY A 91 1.48 0.97 -7.86
N VAL A 92 1.71 2.16 -7.31
CA VAL A 92 2.72 3.08 -7.88
C VAL A 92 4.15 2.60 -7.62
N PHE A 93 4.39 2.04 -6.44
CA PHE A 93 5.66 1.43 -6.09
C PHE A 93 5.91 0.16 -6.90
N ALA A 94 4.89 -0.69 -7.07
CA ALA A 94 4.97 -1.89 -7.91
C ALA A 94 5.32 -1.56 -9.36
N GLY A 95 4.73 -0.49 -9.92
CA GLY A 95 5.08 0.01 -11.25
C GLY A 95 6.54 0.44 -11.35
N ALA A 96 7.00 1.26 -10.42
CA ALA A 96 8.39 1.71 -10.38
C ALA A 96 9.39 0.56 -10.15
N LEU A 97 9.01 -0.42 -9.32
CA LEU A 97 9.80 -1.62 -9.07
C LEU A 97 9.88 -2.51 -10.30
N ALA A 98 8.78 -2.70 -11.03
CA ALA A 98 8.76 -3.47 -12.28
C ALA A 98 9.67 -2.84 -13.35
N ASP A 99 9.62 -1.52 -13.52
CA ASP A 99 10.54 -0.77 -14.42
C ASP A 99 12.01 -0.98 -14.03
N ARG A 100 12.28 -0.91 -12.72
CA ARG A 100 13.62 -1.06 -12.16
C ARG A 100 14.16 -2.48 -12.38
N VAL A 101 13.33 -3.50 -12.14
CA VAL A 101 13.62 -4.91 -12.40
C VAL A 101 13.89 -5.18 -13.88
N ALA A 102 13.04 -4.67 -14.77
CA ALA A 102 13.17 -4.85 -16.22
C ALA A 102 14.50 -4.29 -16.76
N ALA A 103 15.14 -3.35 -16.06
CA ALA A 103 16.42 -2.79 -16.45
C ALA A 103 17.63 -3.75 -16.26
N TRP A 104 17.51 -4.81 -15.45
CA TRP A 104 18.62 -5.76 -15.24
C TRP A 104 18.32 -7.21 -15.63
N GLN A 105 17.06 -7.62 -15.74
CA GLN A 105 16.71 -8.98 -16.14
C GLN A 105 16.31 -9.04 -17.64
N PRO A 106 16.53 -10.17 -18.35
CA PRO A 106 16.30 -10.25 -19.80
C PRO A 106 14.85 -10.07 -20.24
N SER A 107 13.89 -10.29 -19.35
CA SER A 107 12.45 -10.21 -19.65
C SER A 107 11.74 -9.44 -18.56
N ALA A 108 10.96 -8.42 -18.92
CA ALA A 108 10.24 -7.62 -17.93
C ALA A 108 9.30 -8.52 -17.09
N PRO A 109 9.19 -8.29 -15.77
CA PRO A 109 8.25 -9.01 -14.94
C PRO A 109 6.82 -8.64 -15.33
N ARG A 110 5.87 -9.55 -15.11
CA ARG A 110 4.45 -9.19 -15.24
C ARG A 110 4.07 -8.21 -14.13
N LEU A 111 3.27 -7.20 -14.45
CA LEU A 111 2.75 -6.24 -13.47
C LEU A 111 1.25 -6.46 -13.28
N VAL A 112 0.84 -6.84 -12.07
CA VAL A 112 -0.56 -7.06 -11.70
C VAL A 112 -0.93 -6.12 -10.56
N LEU A 113 -1.95 -5.31 -10.76
CA LEU A 113 -2.30 -4.21 -9.87
C LEU A 113 -3.70 -4.42 -9.29
N PHE A 114 -3.84 -4.45 -7.97
CA PHE A 114 -5.08 -4.72 -7.27
C PHE A 114 -5.66 -3.42 -6.71
N ASP A 115 -6.80 -2.99 -7.23
CA ASP A 115 -7.39 -1.67 -6.97
C ASP A 115 -6.33 -0.54 -6.90
N PRO A 116 -5.53 -0.32 -7.95
CA PRO A 116 -4.38 0.56 -7.85
C PRO A 116 -4.78 2.03 -7.70
N GLU A 117 -4.11 2.72 -6.79
CA GLU A 117 -4.35 4.13 -6.47
C GLU A 117 -3.05 4.94 -6.50
N ALA A 118 -3.16 6.18 -6.98
CA ALA A 118 -2.12 7.20 -6.79
C ALA A 118 -2.62 8.14 -5.68
N PRO A 119 -1.96 8.19 -4.50
CA PRO A 119 -2.46 8.99 -3.39
C PRO A 119 -2.61 10.47 -3.74
N THR A 120 -3.70 11.06 -3.26
CA THR A 120 -4.06 12.48 -3.30
C THR A 120 -4.33 13.00 -1.89
N GLU A 121 -4.52 14.31 -1.73
CA GLU A 121 -4.90 14.93 -0.46
C GLU A 121 -6.22 14.35 0.07
N ALA A 122 -7.16 14.07 -0.83
CA ALA A 122 -8.45 13.46 -0.47
C ALA A 122 -8.27 12.03 0.07
N THR A 123 -7.36 11.24 -0.51
CA THR A 123 -7.07 9.89 0.00
C THR A 123 -6.40 9.93 1.37
N LEU A 124 -5.48 10.89 1.60
CA LEU A 124 -4.86 11.07 2.92
C LEU A 124 -5.91 11.40 3.99
N TYR A 125 -6.80 12.34 3.69
CA TYR A 125 -7.88 12.71 4.61
C TYR A 125 -8.83 11.53 4.88
N TYR A 126 -9.20 10.78 3.85
CA TYR A 126 -10.04 9.58 4.02
C TYR A 126 -9.38 8.54 4.93
N GLN A 127 -8.08 8.28 4.76
CA GLN A 127 -7.35 7.35 5.63
C GLN A 127 -7.22 7.89 7.05
N PHE A 128 -6.95 9.18 7.23
CA PHE A 128 -6.98 9.83 8.55
C PHE A 128 -8.34 9.66 9.22
N HIS A 129 -9.44 9.88 8.49
CA HIS A 129 -10.78 9.70 9.01
C HIS A 129 -11.02 8.27 9.50
N LYS A 130 -10.63 7.25 8.72
CA LYS A 130 -10.74 5.83 9.13
C LYS A 130 -9.94 5.54 10.40
N VAL A 131 -8.73 6.09 10.50
CA VAL A 131 -7.87 5.87 11.67
C VAL A 131 -8.41 6.58 12.91
N VAL A 132 -8.97 7.79 12.78
CA VAL A 132 -9.65 8.46 13.90
C VAL A 132 -10.91 7.71 14.32
N ASP A 133 -11.70 7.20 13.38
CA ASP A 133 -12.91 6.40 13.66
C ASP A 133 -12.58 5.09 14.38
N SER A 134 -11.46 4.44 14.06
CA SER A 134 -11.04 3.21 14.76
C SER A 134 -10.69 3.47 16.23
N LEU A 135 -10.34 4.72 16.57
CA LEU A 135 -10.11 5.18 17.95
C LEU A 135 -11.40 5.64 18.65
N SER A 136 -12.58 5.50 18.06
CA SER A 136 -13.86 5.94 18.63
C SER A 136 -14.19 5.35 20.00
N THR A 137 -13.57 4.24 20.39
CA THR A 137 -13.70 3.64 21.73
C THR A 137 -12.79 4.27 22.78
N LEU A 138 -11.74 4.99 22.35
CA LEU A 138 -10.74 5.67 23.18
C LEU A 138 -10.95 7.20 23.20
N LEU A 139 -11.60 7.72 22.17
CA LEU A 139 -11.93 9.14 22.01
C LEU A 139 -13.36 9.43 22.43
N ASP A 140 -13.54 10.52 23.17
CA ASP A 140 -14.89 11.04 23.37
C ASP A 140 -15.42 11.61 22.03
N PRO A 141 -16.74 11.56 21.76
CA PRO A 141 -17.31 11.97 20.48
C PRO A 141 -16.93 13.39 20.04
N GLU A 142 -16.77 14.32 21.00
CA GLU A 142 -16.36 15.69 20.72
C GLU A 142 -14.90 15.78 20.21
N GLN A 143 -14.02 14.94 20.74
CA GLN A 143 -12.61 14.90 20.33
C GLN A 143 -12.45 14.29 18.94
N ALA A 144 -13.17 13.20 18.67
CA ALA A 144 -13.21 12.59 17.34
C ALA A 144 -13.76 13.59 16.30
N ALA A 145 -14.86 14.28 16.62
CA ALA A 145 -15.44 15.30 15.75
C ALA A 145 -14.48 16.48 15.52
N ALA A 146 -13.81 16.98 16.57
CA ALA A 146 -12.84 18.06 16.43
C ALA A 146 -11.61 17.65 15.60
N ALA A 147 -11.12 16.42 15.76
CA ALA A 147 -10.03 15.86 14.97
C ALA A 147 -10.41 15.75 13.49
N GLN A 148 -11.61 15.24 13.20
CA GLN A 148 -12.15 15.15 11.84
C GLN A 148 -12.32 16.53 11.20
N GLN A 149 -12.88 17.50 11.92
CA GLN A 149 -13.00 18.88 11.43
C GLN A 149 -11.63 19.51 11.12
N ALA A 150 -10.65 19.33 12.02
CA ALA A 150 -9.28 19.80 11.79
C ALA A 150 -8.66 19.13 10.54
N GLY A 151 -8.83 17.82 10.38
CA GLY A 151 -8.34 17.09 9.21
C GLY A 151 -9.02 17.54 7.91
N GLN A 152 -10.31 17.86 7.98
CA GLN A 152 -11.07 18.40 6.84
C GLN A 152 -10.54 19.78 6.44
N HIS A 153 -10.24 20.64 7.41
CA HIS A 153 -9.63 21.96 7.15
C HIS A 153 -8.23 21.82 6.53
N ALA A 154 -7.41 20.89 7.03
CA ALA A 154 -6.10 20.58 6.45
C ALA A 154 -6.23 20.19 4.98
N TRP A 155 -7.15 19.26 4.66
CA TRP A 155 -7.42 18.85 3.29
C TRP A 155 -7.89 20.00 2.38
N GLN A 156 -8.79 20.85 2.89
CA GLN A 156 -9.36 21.97 2.13
C GLN A 156 -8.39 23.15 1.94
N SER A 157 -7.26 23.16 2.65
CA SER A 157 -6.23 24.20 2.54
C SER A 157 -5.57 24.25 1.15
N GLY A 158 -5.59 23.13 0.41
CA GLY A 158 -4.99 23.01 -0.92
C GLY A 158 -3.45 23.08 -0.93
N GLN A 159 -2.81 22.74 0.20
CA GLN A 159 -1.36 22.88 0.37
C GLN A 159 -0.51 21.77 -0.27
N GLY A 160 -1.13 20.73 -0.85
CA GLY A 160 -0.43 19.59 -1.43
C GLY A 160 -0.37 18.37 -0.49
N VAL A 161 -0.04 17.20 -1.04
CA VAL A 161 -0.09 15.92 -0.32
C VAL A 161 0.89 15.88 0.85
N ALA A 162 2.10 16.42 0.71
CA ALA A 162 3.12 16.38 1.76
C ALA A 162 2.73 17.26 2.97
N GLU A 163 2.26 18.47 2.70
CA GLU A 163 1.83 19.45 3.69
C GLU A 163 0.58 18.96 4.44
N VAL A 164 -0.42 18.45 3.70
CA VAL A 164 -1.61 17.83 4.29
C VAL A 164 -1.21 16.62 5.14
N GLY A 165 -0.33 15.76 4.67
CA GLY A 165 0.16 14.61 5.43
C GLY A 165 0.82 15.02 6.76
N ALA A 166 1.69 16.03 6.74
CA ALA A 166 2.34 16.55 7.94
C ALA A 166 1.33 17.13 8.94
N GLU A 167 0.31 17.85 8.45
CA GLU A 167 -0.73 18.40 9.31
C GLU A 167 -1.61 17.30 9.94
N LEU A 168 -2.01 16.29 9.18
CA LEU A 168 -2.80 15.15 9.66
C LEU A 168 -2.04 14.33 10.71
N VAL A 169 -0.73 14.10 10.53
CA VAL A 169 0.14 13.49 11.57
C VAL A 169 0.13 14.34 12.83
N GLY A 170 0.31 15.65 12.71
CA GLY A 170 0.28 16.54 13.86
C GLY A 170 -1.07 16.55 14.60
N ILE A 171 -2.19 16.44 13.88
CA ILE A 171 -3.52 16.30 14.48
C ILE A 171 -3.64 14.96 15.21
N PHE A 172 -3.28 13.86 14.54
CA PHE A 172 -3.34 12.52 15.12
C PHE A 172 -2.51 12.41 16.40
N GLU A 173 -1.32 13.00 16.44
CA GLU A 173 -0.44 13.01 17.60
C GLU A 173 -1.04 13.70 18.82
N ARG A 174 -1.68 14.85 18.61
CA ARG A 174 -2.32 15.58 19.70
C ARG A 174 -3.49 14.78 20.28
N VAL A 175 -4.30 14.21 19.40
CA VAL A 175 -5.51 13.46 19.76
C VAL A 175 -5.16 12.12 20.41
N GLY A 176 -4.20 11.40 19.83
CA GLY A 176 -3.73 10.10 20.32
C GLY A 176 -3.09 10.19 21.70
N ARG A 177 -2.21 11.18 21.94
CA ARG A 177 -1.55 11.36 23.25
C ARG A 177 -2.55 11.51 24.38
N ASP A 178 -3.55 12.38 24.20
CA ASP A 178 -4.56 12.63 25.23
C ASP A 178 -5.48 11.42 25.44
N ALA A 179 -5.81 10.70 24.37
CA ALA A 179 -6.65 9.50 24.42
C ALA A 179 -5.96 8.34 25.12
N PHE A 180 -4.72 8.03 24.73
CA PHE A 180 -3.94 6.93 25.29
C PHE A 180 -3.63 7.14 26.76
N ALA A 181 -3.30 8.37 27.16
CA ALA A 181 -3.08 8.72 28.57
C ALA A 181 -4.34 8.49 29.44
N ARG A 182 -5.54 8.85 28.95
CA ARG A 182 -6.80 8.60 29.68
C ARG A 182 -7.18 7.12 29.73
N ALA A 183 -6.89 6.38 28.66
CA ALA A 183 -7.14 4.94 28.59
C ALA A 183 -6.16 4.13 29.48
N GLY A 184 -5.17 4.78 30.11
CA GLY A 184 -4.16 4.12 30.93
C GLY A 184 -3.23 3.22 30.11
N LEU A 185 -3.13 3.47 28.80
CA LEU A 185 -2.15 2.79 27.95
C LEU A 185 -0.76 3.30 28.31
N ASP A 186 0.20 2.39 28.31
CA ASP A 186 1.59 2.73 28.54
C ASP A 186 2.07 3.67 27.40
N ALA A 187 2.84 4.68 27.79
CA ALA A 187 3.35 5.71 26.90
C ALA A 187 4.13 5.12 25.72
N GLU A 188 4.85 4.02 25.93
CA GLU A 188 5.59 3.32 24.87
C GLU A 188 4.65 2.81 23.77
N TYR A 189 3.51 2.21 24.15
CA TYR A 189 2.50 1.75 23.18
C TYR A 189 1.85 2.92 22.44
N GLY A 190 1.58 4.03 23.12
CA GLY A 190 1.02 5.23 22.49
C GLY A 190 1.98 5.85 21.47
N GLU A 191 3.27 5.87 21.78
CA GLU A 191 4.33 6.33 20.88
C GLU A 191 4.49 5.42 19.65
N GLU A 192 4.45 4.10 19.84
CA GLU A 192 4.51 3.13 18.74
C GLU A 192 3.33 3.27 17.75
N TRP A 193 2.12 3.50 18.27
CA TRP A 193 0.93 3.75 17.44
C TRP A 193 1.06 5.03 16.60
N VAL A 194 1.53 6.12 17.23
CA VAL A 194 1.81 7.38 16.55
C VAL A 194 2.89 7.20 15.47
N ALA A 195 3.97 6.49 15.80
CA ALA A 195 5.06 6.23 14.88
C ALA A 195 4.59 5.40 13.68
N THR A 196 3.70 4.43 13.89
CA THR A 196 3.09 3.63 12.83
C THR A 196 2.22 4.47 11.91
N TYR A 197 1.38 5.36 12.45
CA TYR A 197 0.58 6.28 11.64
C TYR A 197 1.45 7.23 10.83
N ARG A 198 2.50 7.79 11.44
CA ARG A 198 3.48 8.63 10.77
C ARG A 198 4.17 7.89 9.62
N SER A 199 4.62 6.65 9.85
CA SER A 199 5.25 5.82 8.83
C SER A 199 4.31 5.55 7.65
N PHE A 200 3.04 5.26 7.94
CA PHE A 200 2.02 5.08 6.91
C PHE A 200 1.77 6.35 6.08
N VAL A 201 1.68 7.52 6.71
CA VAL A 201 1.54 8.79 5.99
C VAL A 201 2.78 9.08 5.14
N SER A 202 3.98 8.82 5.66
CA SER A 202 5.23 8.96 4.89
C SER A 202 5.24 8.04 3.66
N TYR A 203 4.75 6.81 3.78
CA TYR A 203 4.57 5.90 2.65
C TYR A 203 3.61 6.46 1.58
N LEU A 204 2.46 7.01 1.99
CA LEU A 204 1.48 7.60 1.05
C LEU A 204 2.01 8.87 0.36
N VAL A 205 2.73 9.73 1.09
CA VAL A 205 3.41 10.92 0.52
C VAL A 205 4.51 10.49 -0.46
N ALA A 206 5.27 9.45 -0.13
CA ALA A 206 6.27 8.90 -1.03
C ALA A 206 5.64 8.34 -2.32
N ALA A 207 4.50 7.64 -2.20
CA ALA A 207 3.72 7.15 -3.33
C ALA A 207 3.18 8.30 -4.21
N SER A 208 2.68 9.39 -3.63
CA SER A 208 2.13 10.50 -4.43
C SER A 208 3.18 11.16 -5.34
N HIS A 209 4.46 11.14 -4.95
CA HIS A 209 5.54 11.68 -5.77
C HIS A 209 5.95 10.76 -6.92
N LEU A 210 5.71 9.45 -6.83
CA LEU A 210 5.95 8.53 -7.94
C LEU A 210 4.86 8.67 -9.01
N GLY A 211 3.60 8.80 -8.57
CA GLY A 211 2.45 8.84 -9.46
C GLY A 211 2.30 7.55 -10.29
N ARG A 212 1.48 7.62 -11.36
CA ARG A 212 1.32 6.49 -12.29
C ARG A 212 2.54 6.40 -13.20
N THR A 213 3.31 5.31 -13.08
CA THR A 213 4.49 5.12 -13.92
C THR A 213 4.10 4.63 -15.33
N PRO A 214 4.98 4.78 -16.34
CA PRO A 214 4.75 4.22 -17.67
C PRO A 214 4.46 2.72 -17.68
N ALA A 215 5.02 1.96 -16.72
CA ALA A 215 4.75 0.53 -16.54
C ALA A 215 3.27 0.20 -16.32
N TRP A 216 2.46 1.13 -15.78
CA TRP A 216 1.02 0.88 -15.64
C TRP A 216 0.35 0.60 -16.98
N ALA A 217 0.79 1.24 -18.07
CA ALA A 217 0.23 1.06 -19.41
C ALA A 217 0.40 -0.38 -19.96
N THR A 218 1.25 -1.19 -19.35
CA THR A 218 1.43 -2.63 -19.69
C THR A 218 0.87 -3.57 -18.63
N ALA A 219 0.33 -3.04 -17.53
CA ALA A 219 -0.17 -3.80 -16.40
C ALA A 219 -1.57 -4.40 -16.67
N THR A 220 -1.88 -5.46 -15.94
CA THR A 220 -3.25 -5.93 -15.74
C THR A 220 -3.77 -5.42 -14.40
N ALA A 221 -4.81 -4.59 -14.41
CA ALA A 221 -5.53 -4.22 -13.19
C ALA A 221 -6.56 -5.28 -12.83
N VAL A 222 -6.66 -5.59 -11.55
CA VAL A 222 -7.68 -6.40 -10.90
C VAL A 222 -8.48 -5.45 -10.03
N SER A 223 -9.70 -5.15 -10.45
CA SER A 223 -10.54 -4.12 -9.82
C SER A 223 -11.72 -4.73 -9.08
N SER A 224 -11.96 -4.27 -7.85
CA SER A 224 -13.16 -4.57 -7.09
C SER A 224 -14.37 -3.80 -7.61
N ALA A 225 -15.54 -4.07 -7.01
CA ALA A 225 -16.78 -3.34 -7.26
C ALA A 225 -16.93 -2.10 -6.37
N THR A 226 -15.98 -1.81 -5.47
CA THR A 226 -16.06 -0.65 -4.58
C THR A 226 -15.94 0.65 -5.40
N PRO A 227 -16.95 1.53 -5.42
CA PRO A 227 -16.95 2.72 -6.29
C PRO A 227 -15.83 3.71 -5.99
N THR A 228 -15.37 3.76 -4.74
CA THR A 228 -14.37 4.72 -4.24
C THR A 228 -12.95 4.16 -4.20
N SER A 229 -12.71 2.96 -4.77
CA SER A 229 -11.40 2.29 -4.71
C SER A 229 -10.78 2.12 -6.09
N GLY A 230 -9.45 2.14 -6.13
CA GLY A 230 -8.67 1.87 -7.33
C GLY A 230 -9.06 2.76 -8.51
N LEU A 231 -9.16 2.14 -9.69
CA LEU A 231 -9.55 2.82 -10.92
C LEU A 231 -11.03 3.25 -10.95
N ASN A 232 -11.87 2.83 -10.00
CA ASN A 232 -13.27 3.25 -9.92
C ASN A 232 -13.42 4.69 -9.43
N ALA A 233 -12.49 5.17 -8.60
CA ALA A 233 -12.47 6.55 -8.12
C ALA A 233 -11.94 7.56 -9.17
N VAL A 234 -11.43 7.06 -10.30
CA VAL A 234 -10.80 7.87 -11.35
C VAL A 234 -11.84 8.25 -12.41
N ASP A 235 -11.77 9.50 -12.88
CA ASP A 235 -12.58 9.96 -14.01
C ASP A 235 -12.49 8.98 -15.20
N PRO A 236 -13.60 8.62 -15.87
CA PRO A 236 -13.59 7.65 -16.96
C PRO A 236 -12.61 7.97 -18.09
N ALA A 237 -12.40 9.26 -18.43
CA ALA A 237 -11.45 9.64 -19.46
C ALA A 237 -10.00 9.45 -19.00
N ALA A 238 -9.71 9.68 -17.72
CA ALA A 238 -8.40 9.44 -17.12
C ALA A 238 -8.13 7.96 -16.75
N ARG A 239 -9.17 7.12 -16.72
CA ARG A 239 -9.09 5.66 -16.58
C ARG A 239 -8.78 4.98 -17.92
N ALA A 240 -9.31 5.52 -19.02
CA ALA A 240 -9.07 4.98 -20.35
C ALA A 240 -7.57 5.00 -20.68
N GLY A 241 -6.99 3.82 -20.94
CA GLY A 241 -5.57 3.66 -21.22
C GLY A 241 -4.65 3.79 -20.00
N ALA A 242 -5.20 3.82 -18.77
CA ALA A 242 -4.38 3.80 -17.56
C ALA A 242 -3.63 2.47 -17.39
N VAL A 243 -4.23 1.38 -17.88
CA VAL A 243 -3.68 0.01 -17.86
C VAL A 243 -3.96 -0.70 -19.19
N ALA A 244 -3.19 -1.76 -19.49
CA ALA A 244 -3.38 -2.55 -20.70
C ALA A 244 -4.69 -3.35 -20.66
N GLU A 245 -4.98 -3.94 -19.51
CA GLU A 245 -6.16 -4.75 -19.28
C GLU A 245 -6.72 -4.48 -17.88
N GLU A 246 -8.04 -4.53 -17.75
CA GLU A 246 -8.71 -4.45 -16.47
C GLU A 246 -9.71 -5.61 -16.31
N VAL A 247 -9.47 -6.46 -15.32
CA VAL A 247 -10.36 -7.54 -14.92
C VAL A 247 -11.15 -7.09 -13.70
N ARG A 248 -12.48 -7.14 -13.77
CA ARG A 248 -13.37 -6.64 -12.71
C ARG A 248 -14.07 -7.78 -11.97
N PHE A 249 -14.16 -7.63 -10.66
CA PHE A 249 -14.80 -8.59 -9.76
C PHE A 249 -15.94 -7.94 -8.98
N ALA A 250 -17.03 -8.68 -8.78
CA ALA A 250 -18.19 -8.25 -7.99
C ALA A 250 -17.97 -8.46 -6.48
N VAL A 251 -16.81 -8.02 -5.98
CA VAL A 251 -16.39 -8.13 -4.57
C VAL A 251 -16.04 -6.75 -4.03
N THR A 252 -15.95 -6.60 -2.71
CA THR A 252 -15.50 -5.35 -2.11
C THR A 252 -13.98 -5.21 -2.21
N HIS A 253 -13.49 -3.97 -2.12
CA HIS A 253 -12.05 -3.69 -1.97
C HIS A 253 -11.42 -4.48 -0.82
N ALA A 254 -12.14 -4.59 0.30
CA ALA A 254 -11.66 -5.30 1.49
C ALA A 254 -11.54 -6.82 1.25
N ASP A 255 -12.40 -7.41 0.43
CA ASP A 255 -12.40 -8.85 0.17
C ASP A 255 -11.52 -9.25 -1.04
N LEU A 256 -11.03 -8.28 -1.81
CA LEU A 256 -10.46 -8.51 -3.14
C LEU A 256 -9.32 -9.54 -3.12
N LEU A 257 -8.34 -9.36 -2.23
CA LEU A 257 -7.17 -10.24 -2.14
C LEU A 257 -7.51 -11.61 -1.53
N GLY A 258 -8.55 -11.70 -0.71
CA GLY A 258 -9.01 -12.96 -0.10
C GLY A 258 -9.96 -13.77 -0.98
N HIS A 259 -10.37 -13.25 -2.14
CA HIS A 259 -11.37 -13.92 -2.95
C HIS A 259 -10.78 -15.05 -3.83
N PRO A 260 -11.23 -16.31 -3.73
CA PRO A 260 -10.63 -17.43 -4.45
C PRO A 260 -10.63 -17.29 -5.98
N GLU A 261 -11.66 -16.66 -6.56
CA GLU A 261 -11.68 -16.43 -8.01
C GLU A 261 -10.65 -15.41 -8.47
N VAL A 262 -10.32 -14.43 -7.62
CA VAL A 262 -9.25 -13.47 -7.91
C VAL A 262 -7.91 -14.21 -7.97
N ALA A 263 -7.63 -15.07 -6.97
CA ALA A 263 -6.42 -15.88 -6.95
C ALA A 263 -6.32 -16.80 -8.19
N ARG A 264 -7.42 -17.46 -8.60
CA ARG A 264 -7.45 -18.29 -9.81
C ARG A 264 -7.13 -17.49 -11.08
N THR A 265 -7.70 -16.30 -11.21
CA THR A 265 -7.40 -15.41 -12.34
C THR A 265 -5.95 -14.98 -12.34
N VAL A 266 -5.41 -14.58 -11.18
CA VAL A 266 -4.00 -14.18 -11.03
C VAL A 266 -3.06 -15.32 -11.36
N ALA A 267 -3.34 -16.55 -10.92
CA ALA A 267 -2.56 -17.73 -11.30
C ALA A 267 -2.53 -17.93 -12.83
N GLY A 268 -3.66 -17.74 -13.50
CA GLY A 268 -3.72 -17.77 -14.98
C GLY A 268 -2.90 -16.66 -15.65
N LEU A 269 -2.79 -15.48 -15.04
CA LEU A 269 -1.91 -14.40 -15.54
C LEU A 269 -0.43 -14.75 -15.37
N LEU A 270 -0.08 -15.49 -14.30
CA LEU A 270 1.29 -15.90 -14.03
C LEU A 270 1.79 -17.02 -14.95
N GLY A 271 0.89 -17.80 -15.56
CA GLY A 271 1.23 -18.91 -16.48
C GLY A 271 1.60 -20.19 -15.76
#